data_AF-A0A382SRR5-F1
#
_entry.id   AF-A0A382SRR5-F1
#
_cell.length_a   1.000
_cell.length_b   1.000
_cell.length_c   1.000
_cell.angle_alpha   90.00
_cell.angle_beta   90.00
_cell.angle_gamma   90.00
#
_symmetry.space_group_name_H-M   'P 1'
#
loop_
_entity.id
_entity.type
_entity.pdbx_description
1 polymer ?
#
loop_
_entity_poly.entity_id
_entity_poly.type
_entity_poly.pdbx_seq_one_letter_code
_entity_poly.pdbx_strand_id
1 'polypeptide(L)'
;MRRALAVVGLLLVLLGGSACRVDATVTVDVADDGTGHVDVVIQLDAEAVDAIGGLDERVRVADLADAGWTVEGPHRTTGGLASETTDGATTGVTGAQVAVRKAFDHPDHLGAVLAEVVGPAAISDVLLVRQREFAETTWSLDGRIDLSAGLDLLADAELALVL
;
A
#
# COMPACT_ATOMS: atom_id res chain seq x y z
N MET A 1 29.59 -9.98 -33.11
CA MET A 1 29.71 -8.73 -32.32
C MET A 1 28.40 -7.94 -32.26
N ARG A 2 27.80 -7.50 -33.39
CA ARG A 2 26.53 -6.74 -33.40
C ARG A 2 25.33 -7.47 -32.75
N ARG A 3 25.24 -8.79 -32.89
CA ARG A 3 24.20 -9.62 -32.26
C ARG A 3 24.38 -9.80 -30.74
N ALA A 4 25.62 -9.80 -30.25
CA ALA A 4 25.91 -9.88 -28.81
C ALA A 4 25.59 -8.55 -28.11
N LEU A 5 25.89 -7.41 -28.76
CA LEU A 5 25.53 -6.07 -28.28
C LEU A 5 24.00 -5.88 -28.17
N ALA A 6 23.22 -6.42 -29.11
CA ALA A 6 21.76 -6.35 -29.07
C ALA A 6 21.16 -7.18 -27.91
N VAL A 7 21.74 -8.35 -27.61
CA VAL A 7 21.30 -9.20 -26.50
C VAL A 7 21.65 -8.58 -25.15
N VAL A 8 22.83 -7.97 -25.01
CA VAL A 8 23.23 -7.24 -23.79
C VAL A 8 22.38 -5.98 -23.59
N GLY A 9 22.06 -5.25 -24.66
CA GLY A 9 21.18 -4.08 -24.60
C GLY A 9 19.73 -4.45 -24.22
N LEU A 10 19.21 -5.56 -24.75
CA LEU A 10 17.86 -6.04 -24.38
C LEU A 10 17.82 -6.55 -22.93
N LEU A 11 18.88 -7.22 -22.45
CA LEU A 11 19.00 -7.59 -21.03
C LEU A 11 19.04 -6.35 -20.13
N LEU A 12 19.84 -5.33 -20.46
CA LEU A 12 19.91 -4.08 -19.69
C LEU A 12 18.58 -3.32 -19.66
N VAL A 13 17.79 -3.35 -20.73
CA VAL A 13 16.44 -2.75 -20.77
C VAL A 13 15.44 -3.57 -19.95
N LEU A 14 15.55 -4.91 -19.95
CA LEU A 14 14.72 -5.78 -19.12
C LEU A 14 15.08 -5.72 -17.63
N LEU A 15 16.37 -5.50 -17.29
CA LEU A 15 16.83 -5.24 -15.92
C LEU A 15 16.54 -3.80 -15.45
N GLY A 16 16.35 -2.85 -16.38
CA GLY A 16 16.03 -1.45 -16.06
C GLY A 16 14.53 -1.15 -15.91
N GLY A 17 13.66 -2.12 -16.17
CA GLY A 17 12.20 -1.97 -16.07
C GLY A 17 11.63 -2.00 -14.66
N SER A 18 12.47 -2.15 -13.63
CA SER A 18 12.11 -2.33 -12.23
C SER A 18 12.73 -1.26 -11.32
N ALA A 19 12.92 -0.04 -11.83
CA ALA A 19 13.60 1.00 -11.07
C ALA A 19 12.73 1.62 -9.96
N CYS A 20 11.40 1.70 -10.12
CA CYS A 20 10.52 2.27 -9.09
C CYS A 20 9.74 1.17 -8.39
N ARG A 21 10.01 0.98 -7.10
CA ARG A 21 9.25 0.08 -6.23
C ARG A 21 8.33 0.89 -5.32
N VAL A 22 7.05 0.52 -5.36
CA VAL A 22 6.03 0.99 -4.43
C VAL A 22 5.39 -0.23 -3.80
N ASP A 23 5.50 -0.36 -2.48
CA ASP A 23 4.83 -1.40 -1.71
C ASP A 23 3.70 -0.77 -0.89
N ALA A 24 2.51 -1.34 -0.98
CA ALA A 24 1.36 -0.98 -0.15
C ALA A 24 0.96 -2.21 0.69
N THR A 25 1.01 -2.06 2.01
CA THR A 25 0.65 -3.11 2.96
C THR A 25 -0.58 -2.69 3.74
N VAL A 26 -1.60 -3.56 3.75
CA VAL A 26 -2.80 -3.38 4.57
C VAL A 26 -2.77 -4.40 5.70
N THR A 27 -2.79 -3.92 6.94
CA THR A 27 -2.84 -4.74 8.14
C THR A 27 -4.17 -4.52 8.85
N VAL A 28 -4.83 -5.61 9.23
CA VAL A 28 -6.07 -5.57 10.03
C VAL A 28 -5.78 -6.18 11.38
N ASP A 29 -5.85 -5.36 12.43
CA ASP A 29 -5.68 -5.78 13.81
C ASP A 29 -7.03 -5.78 14.52
N VAL A 30 -7.42 -6.95 15.06
CA VAL A 30 -8.71 -7.17 15.72
C VAL A 30 -8.47 -7.55 17.18
N ALA A 31 -9.07 -6.79 18.10
CA ALA A 31 -9.05 -7.07 19.52
C ALA A 31 -10.05 -8.17 19.90
N ASP A 32 -9.89 -8.72 21.10
CA ASP A 32 -10.77 -9.76 21.64
C ASP A 32 -12.22 -9.32 21.84
N ASP A 33 -12.56 -8.03 21.79
CA ASP A 33 -13.96 -7.59 21.86
C ASP A 33 -14.58 -7.35 20.48
N GLY A 34 -13.79 -7.48 19.41
CA GLY A 34 -14.22 -7.21 18.03
C GLY A 34 -14.01 -5.77 17.58
N THR A 35 -13.49 -4.90 18.43
CA THR A 35 -12.93 -3.61 18.01
C THR A 35 -11.59 -3.84 17.30
N GLY A 36 -11.13 -2.86 16.54
CA GLY A 36 -9.86 -2.98 15.85
C GLY A 36 -9.49 -1.76 15.03
N HIS A 37 -8.49 -1.93 14.19
CA HIS A 37 -8.09 -0.90 13.23
C HIS A 37 -7.50 -1.51 11.96
N VAL A 38 -7.52 -0.70 10.91
CA VAL A 38 -6.86 -0.97 9.64
C VAL A 38 -5.70 0.01 9.51
N ASP A 39 -4.52 -0.53 9.26
CA ASP A 39 -3.30 0.20 8.93
C ASP A 39 -2.98 0.03 7.46
N VAL A 40 -2.72 1.14 6.77
CA VAL A 40 -2.22 1.15 5.40
C VAL A 40 -0.86 1.84 5.39
N VAL A 41 0.17 1.09 4.98
CA VAL A 41 1.54 1.59 4.88
C VAL A 41 1.96 1.55 3.43
N ILE A 42 2.28 2.72 2.87
CA ILE A 42 2.81 2.87 1.52
C ILE A 42 4.29 3.23 1.64
N GLN A 43 5.15 2.45 0.99
CA GLN A 43 6.60 2.66 0.94
C GLN A 43 7.05 2.83 -0.49
N LEU A 44 7.86 3.86 -0.74
CA LEU A 44 8.44 4.18 -2.02
C LEU A 44 9.97 4.11 -1.89
N ASP A 45 10.65 3.53 -2.87
CA ASP A 45 12.10 3.69 -3.00
C ASP A 45 12.49 5.08 -3.56
N ALA A 46 13.79 5.36 -3.64
CA ALA A 46 14.26 6.69 -4.03
C ALA A 46 13.88 7.00 -5.49
N GLU A 47 13.98 6.03 -6.36
CA GLU A 47 13.62 6.14 -7.77
C GLU A 47 12.13 6.42 -7.95
N ALA A 48 11.25 5.78 -7.17
CA ALA A 48 9.81 6.08 -7.16
C ALA A 48 9.53 7.50 -6.65
N VAL A 49 10.24 7.95 -5.61
CA VAL A 49 10.16 9.34 -5.11
C VAL A 49 10.61 10.34 -6.18
N ASP A 50 11.70 10.05 -6.88
CA ASP A 50 12.21 10.89 -7.97
C ASP A 50 11.24 10.92 -9.16
N ALA A 51 10.61 9.79 -9.50
CA ALA A 51 9.65 9.69 -10.59
C ALA A 51 8.40 10.56 -10.38
N ILE A 52 7.93 10.71 -9.13
CA ILE A 52 6.82 11.60 -8.79
C ILE A 52 7.25 13.06 -8.56
N GLY A 53 8.56 13.35 -8.62
CA GLY A 53 9.13 14.69 -8.44
C GLY A 53 9.21 15.14 -6.98
N GLY A 54 9.27 14.18 -6.04
CA GLY A 54 9.21 14.43 -4.60
C GLY A 54 7.81 14.28 -4.00
N LEU A 55 7.75 14.27 -2.66
CA LEU A 55 6.51 14.07 -1.90
C LEU A 55 5.75 15.38 -1.66
N ASP A 56 6.51 16.45 -1.47
CA ASP A 56 6.01 17.77 -1.11
C ASP A 56 5.07 18.27 -2.23
N GLU A 57 3.88 18.71 -1.84
CA GLU A 57 2.86 19.23 -2.77
C GLU A 57 2.34 18.24 -3.82
N ARG A 58 2.71 16.96 -3.80
CA ARG A 58 2.16 15.90 -4.67
C ARG A 58 1.22 14.95 -3.94
N VAL A 59 1.57 14.57 -2.71
CA VAL A 59 0.73 13.68 -1.90
C VAL A 59 -0.28 14.53 -1.14
N ARG A 60 -1.57 14.32 -1.40
CA ARG A 60 -2.69 14.94 -0.67
C ARG A 60 -3.21 13.91 0.34
N VAL A 61 -3.31 14.32 1.60
CA VAL A 61 -3.76 13.47 2.72
C VAL A 61 -4.81 14.15 3.60
N ALA A 62 -5.27 15.35 3.20
CA ALA A 62 -6.18 16.15 4.01
C ALA A 62 -7.60 15.54 4.05
N ASP A 63 -8.04 15.02 2.91
CA ASP A 63 -9.25 14.23 2.74
C ASP A 63 -9.28 12.97 3.62
N LEU A 64 -8.13 12.31 3.81
CA LEU A 64 -8.02 11.15 4.70
C LEU A 64 -8.37 11.55 6.14
N ALA A 65 -7.88 12.69 6.62
CA ALA A 65 -8.21 13.19 7.95
C ALA A 65 -9.70 13.52 8.09
N ASP A 66 -10.31 14.14 7.07
CA ASP A 66 -11.75 14.42 7.03
C ASP A 66 -12.59 13.13 7.01
N ALA A 67 -12.08 12.07 6.40
CA ALA A 67 -12.68 10.73 6.41
C ALA A 67 -12.42 9.95 7.72
N GLY A 68 -11.70 10.52 8.69
CA GLY A 68 -11.44 9.93 10.00
C GLY A 68 -10.19 9.04 10.08
N TRP A 69 -9.30 9.13 9.09
CA TRP A 69 -7.98 8.48 9.16
C TRP A 69 -7.00 9.33 9.97
N THR A 70 -6.18 8.67 10.78
CA THR A 70 -4.98 9.28 11.34
C THR A 70 -3.84 9.10 10.35
N VAL A 71 -3.08 10.16 10.07
CA VAL A 71 -2.02 10.16 9.05
C VAL A 71 -0.66 10.41 9.69
N GLU A 72 0.32 9.58 9.33
CA GLU A 72 1.74 9.74 9.66
C GLU A 72 2.56 9.84 8.36
N GLY A 73 3.22 10.98 8.16
CA GLY A 73 3.89 11.31 6.89
C GLY A 73 3.02 12.18 5.96
N PRO A 74 3.38 12.33 4.68
CA PRO A 74 4.52 11.72 3.99
C PRO A 74 5.87 12.18 4.57
N HIS A 75 6.79 11.25 4.81
CA HIS A 75 8.14 11.58 5.24
C HIS A 75 9.18 10.72 4.52
N ARG A 76 10.40 11.24 4.44
CA ARG A 76 11.52 10.49 3.87
C ARG A 76 12.03 9.46 4.86
N THR A 77 12.41 8.29 4.34
CA THR A 77 13.00 7.20 5.12
C THR A 77 14.45 6.99 4.72
N THR A 78 15.32 6.73 5.69
CA THR A 78 16.72 6.35 5.43
C THR A 78 16.80 4.82 5.40
N GLY A 79 17.03 4.24 4.21
CA GLY A 79 17.01 2.79 3.99
C GLY A 79 15.74 2.34 3.28
N GLY A 80 15.91 1.70 2.12
CA GLY A 80 14.81 1.22 1.25
C GLY A 80 14.46 -0.25 1.47
N LEU A 81 13.31 -0.64 0.89
CA LEU A 81 12.78 -2.00 0.73
C LEU A 81 13.86 -2.96 0.22
N ALA A 82 14.58 -3.60 1.14
CA ALA A 82 15.81 -4.36 0.88
C ALA A 82 16.86 -3.55 0.10
N SER A 83 17.66 -2.76 0.83
CA SER A 83 18.97 -2.37 0.35
C SER A 83 19.78 -3.65 0.08
N GLU A 84 19.87 -4.07 -1.18
CA GLU A 84 20.87 -5.07 -1.58
C GLU A 84 22.25 -4.46 -1.31
N THR A 85 22.89 -4.92 -0.24
CA THR A 85 24.25 -4.55 0.12
C THR A 85 25.20 -5.10 -0.94
N THR A 86 25.40 -4.38 -2.04
CA THR A 86 26.54 -4.61 -2.91
C THR A 86 27.67 -3.72 -2.40
N ASP A 87 28.74 -4.36 -1.90
CA ASP A 87 30.02 -3.74 -1.57
C ASP A 87 30.04 -2.69 -0.46
N GLY A 88 29.53 -3.01 0.74
CA GLY A 88 29.98 -2.41 2.01
C GLY A 88 29.83 -0.89 2.19
N ALA A 89 29.22 -0.20 1.23
CA ALA A 89 28.88 1.21 1.28
C ALA A 89 27.36 1.33 1.26
N THR A 90 26.76 1.55 2.44
CA THR A 90 25.39 2.03 2.55
C THR A 90 25.35 3.45 1.97
N THR A 91 25.26 3.55 0.66
CA THR A 91 24.82 4.80 0.03
C THR A 91 23.38 4.96 0.47
N GLY A 92 23.11 5.93 1.35
CA GLY A 92 21.79 6.10 1.97
C GLY A 92 20.73 6.43 0.92
N VAL A 93 20.14 5.40 0.31
CA VAL A 93 18.99 5.53 -0.57
C VAL A 93 17.85 6.05 0.30
N THR A 94 17.36 7.24 -0.05
CA THR A 94 16.32 7.93 0.71
C THR A 94 14.98 7.59 0.08
N GLY A 95 14.24 6.67 0.68
CA GLY A 95 12.88 6.34 0.28
C GLY A 95 11.86 7.29 0.89
N ALA A 96 10.59 6.93 0.78
CA ALA A 96 9.49 7.62 1.43
C ALA A 96 8.48 6.65 2.03
N GLN A 97 7.77 7.12 3.06
CA GLN A 97 6.67 6.40 3.66
C GLN A 97 5.48 7.32 3.95
N VAL A 98 4.29 6.78 3.76
CA VAL A 98 3.03 7.29 4.32
C VAL A 98 2.37 6.14 5.07
N ALA A 99 1.95 6.38 6.31
CA ALA A 99 1.18 5.43 7.07
C ALA A 99 -0.14 6.08 7.48
N VAL A 100 -1.25 5.38 7.27
CA VAL A 100 -2.58 5.84 7.67
C VAL A 100 -3.32 4.76 8.43
N ARG A 101 -4.07 5.18 9.45
CA ARG A 101 -4.81 4.29 10.35
C ARG A 101 -6.25 4.72 10.50
N LYS A 102 -7.18 3.76 10.47
CA LYS A 102 -8.59 3.99 10.84
C LYS A 102 -9.10 2.90 11.77
N ALA A 103 -9.71 3.32 12.87
CA ALA A 103 -10.31 2.40 13.83
C ALA A 103 -11.72 1.98 13.37
N PHE A 104 -12.13 0.80 13.81
CA PHE A 104 -13.52 0.34 13.77
C PHE A 104 -13.92 -0.20 15.13
N ASP A 105 -15.15 0.09 15.54
CA ASP A 105 -15.72 -0.24 16.84
C ASP A 105 -16.56 -1.53 16.82
N HIS A 106 -16.88 -2.05 15.64
CA HIS A 106 -17.64 -3.28 15.45
C HIS A 106 -17.11 -4.09 14.26
N PRO A 107 -17.07 -5.44 14.31
CA PRO A 107 -16.58 -6.28 13.21
C PRO A 107 -17.25 -6.00 11.86
N ASP A 108 -18.55 -5.72 11.87
CA ASP A 108 -19.33 -5.42 10.66
C ASP A 108 -18.89 -4.11 9.96
N HIS A 109 -18.16 -3.23 10.66
CA HIS A 109 -17.65 -1.99 10.08
C HIS A 109 -16.34 -2.18 9.31
N LEU A 110 -15.64 -3.32 9.47
CA LEU A 110 -14.37 -3.58 8.77
C LEU A 110 -14.51 -3.51 7.25
N GLY A 111 -15.61 -4.05 6.70
CA GLY A 111 -15.86 -4.03 5.27
C GLY A 111 -15.96 -2.62 4.69
N ALA A 112 -16.59 -1.70 5.43
CA ALA A 112 -16.68 -0.30 5.03
C ALA A 112 -15.31 0.39 5.06
N VAL A 113 -14.50 0.12 6.09
CA VAL A 113 -13.13 0.66 6.18
C VAL A 113 -12.25 0.12 5.05
N LEU A 114 -12.31 -1.17 4.73
CA LEU A 114 -11.55 -1.76 3.61
C LEU A 114 -12.03 -1.23 2.25
N ALA A 115 -13.33 -0.97 2.09
CA ALA A 115 -13.87 -0.35 0.87
C ALA A 115 -13.32 1.07 0.63
N GLU A 116 -12.95 1.82 1.68
CA GLU A 116 -12.25 3.09 1.53
C GLU A 116 -10.80 2.91 1.02
N VAL A 117 -10.17 1.75 1.26
CA VAL A 117 -8.78 1.48 0.86
C VAL A 117 -8.68 0.98 -0.59
N VAL A 118 -9.53 0.03 -0.97
CA VAL A 118 -9.49 -0.60 -2.31
C VAL A 118 -10.59 -0.12 -3.26
N GLY A 119 -11.51 0.72 -2.79
CA GLY A 119 -12.65 1.19 -3.56
C GLY A 119 -13.88 0.28 -3.39
N PRO A 120 -15.09 0.86 -3.28
CA PRO A 120 -16.31 0.13 -2.92
C PRO A 120 -16.81 -0.83 -4.01
N ALA A 121 -16.32 -0.69 -5.24
CA ALA A 121 -16.63 -1.59 -6.34
C ALA A 121 -15.67 -2.78 -6.44
N ALA A 122 -14.47 -2.68 -5.86
CA ALA A 122 -13.44 -3.71 -5.95
C ALA A 122 -13.58 -4.78 -4.87
N ILE A 123 -14.16 -4.44 -3.71
CA ILE A 123 -14.31 -5.35 -2.57
C ILE A 123 -15.79 -5.56 -2.22
N SER A 124 -16.15 -6.79 -1.92
CA SER A 124 -17.52 -7.19 -1.56
C SER A 124 -17.51 -8.38 -0.60
N ASP A 125 -18.67 -8.65 0.00
CA ASP A 125 -18.90 -9.81 0.87
C ASP A 125 -17.90 -9.94 2.04
N VAL A 126 -17.39 -8.82 2.54
CA VAL A 126 -16.43 -8.81 3.67
C VAL A 126 -17.14 -9.24 4.95
N LEU A 127 -16.62 -10.27 5.60
CA LEU A 127 -17.16 -10.80 6.84
C LEU A 127 -16.02 -11.13 7.81
N LEU A 128 -16.07 -10.54 9.00
CA LEU A 128 -15.18 -10.88 10.10
C LEU A 128 -15.95 -11.70 11.14
N VAL A 129 -15.73 -13.03 11.13
CA VAL A 129 -16.41 -13.96 12.02
C VAL A 129 -15.54 -14.25 13.23
N ARG A 130 -16.17 -14.15 14.40
CA ARG A 130 -15.59 -14.63 15.65
C ARG A 130 -16.09 -16.02 16.00
N GLN A 131 -15.16 -16.95 16.18
CA GLN A 131 -15.45 -18.29 16.70
C GLN A 131 -14.85 -18.41 18.11
N ARG A 132 -15.68 -18.76 19.10
CA ARG A 132 -15.24 -19.00 20.48
C ARG A 132 -15.41 -20.48 20.80
N GLU A 133 -14.31 -21.15 21.09
CA GLU A 133 -14.27 -22.50 21.64
C GLU A 133 -13.73 -22.45 23.08
N PHE A 134 -13.73 -23.57 23.79
CA PHE A 134 -13.28 -23.58 25.19
C PHE A 134 -11.80 -23.15 25.27
N ALA A 135 -11.56 -21.97 25.85
CA ALA A 135 -10.26 -21.30 25.98
C ALA A 135 -9.58 -20.83 24.68
N GLU A 136 -10.27 -20.91 23.53
CA GLU A 136 -9.72 -20.48 22.22
C GLU A 136 -10.66 -19.49 21.55
N THR A 137 -10.11 -18.39 21.03
CA THR A 137 -10.84 -17.45 20.16
C THR A 137 -10.13 -17.40 18.82
N THR A 138 -10.87 -17.72 17.76
CA THR A 138 -10.38 -17.67 16.38
C THR A 138 -11.17 -16.63 15.62
N TRP A 139 -10.45 -15.78 14.89
CA TRP A 139 -11.00 -14.80 13.98
C TRP A 139 -10.81 -15.29 12.55
N SER A 140 -11.88 -15.25 11.76
CA SER A 140 -11.86 -15.59 10.34
C SER A 140 -12.33 -14.37 9.54
N LEU A 141 -11.49 -13.92 8.62
CA LEU A 141 -11.81 -12.86 7.67
C LEU A 141 -12.08 -13.49 6.30
N ASP A 142 -13.29 -13.33 5.79
CA ASP A 142 -13.69 -13.68 4.43
C ASP A 142 -14.01 -12.40 3.65
N GLY A 143 -13.92 -12.46 2.33
CA GLY A 143 -14.17 -11.34 1.44
C GLY A 143 -13.80 -11.65 0.00
N ARG A 144 -14.42 -10.92 -0.93
CA ARG A 144 -14.14 -11.03 -2.37
C ARG A 144 -13.55 -9.74 -2.89
N ILE A 145 -12.44 -9.88 -3.63
CA ILE A 145 -11.85 -8.81 -4.43
C ILE A 145 -12.08 -9.14 -5.90
N ASP A 146 -12.76 -8.26 -6.63
CA ASP A 146 -13.01 -8.38 -8.07
C ASP A 146 -12.34 -7.21 -8.81
N LEU A 147 -11.26 -7.52 -9.52
CA LEU A 147 -10.51 -6.57 -10.35
C LEU A 147 -10.78 -6.77 -11.85
N SER A 148 -11.84 -7.50 -12.22
CA SER A 148 -12.13 -7.84 -13.62
C SER A 148 -12.44 -6.63 -14.50
N ALA A 149 -12.89 -5.51 -13.90
CA ALA A 149 -13.11 -4.26 -14.61
C ALA A 149 -11.83 -3.43 -14.81
N GLY A 150 -10.69 -3.88 -14.29
CA GLY A 150 -9.38 -3.22 -14.44
C GLY A 150 -8.86 -2.60 -13.14
N LEU A 151 -7.61 -2.13 -13.18
CA LEU A 151 -6.94 -1.49 -12.03
C LEU A 151 -7.42 -0.06 -11.76
N ASP A 152 -8.14 0.54 -12.70
CA ASP A 152 -8.77 1.86 -12.52
C ASP A 152 -9.76 1.86 -11.35
N LEU A 153 -10.24 0.68 -10.91
CA LEU A 153 -11.05 0.52 -9.70
C LEU A 153 -10.32 0.91 -8.41
N LEU A 154 -8.99 0.77 -8.39
CA LEU A 154 -8.13 1.12 -7.26
C LEU A 154 -7.65 2.58 -7.33
N ALA A 155 -7.86 3.23 -8.48
CA ALA A 155 -7.50 4.62 -8.68
C ALA A 155 -8.64 5.53 -8.17
N ASP A 156 -8.26 6.65 -7.60
CA ASP A 156 -9.22 7.68 -7.24
C ASP A 156 -9.64 8.46 -8.50
N ALA A 157 -10.93 8.42 -8.82
CA ALA A 157 -11.48 9.05 -10.01
C ALA A 157 -11.43 10.59 -9.92
N GLU A 158 -11.58 11.18 -8.74
CA GLU A 158 -11.45 12.63 -8.55
C GLU A 158 -10.00 13.06 -8.69
N LEU A 159 -9.05 12.26 -8.17
CA LEU A 159 -7.62 12.48 -8.37
C LEU A 159 -7.21 12.38 -9.84
N ALA A 160 -7.76 11.41 -10.58
CA ALA A 160 -7.50 11.24 -12.01
C ALA A 160 -7.96 12.43 -12.87
N LEU A 161 -8.94 13.21 -12.39
CA LEU A 161 -9.44 14.39 -13.10
C LEU A 161 -8.58 15.65 -12.89
N VAL A 162 -7.68 15.66 -11.91
CA VAL A 162 -6.85 16.82 -11.54
C VAL A 162 -5.36 16.67 -11.86
N LEU A 163 -4.96 15.50 -12.39
CA LEU A 163 -3.63 15.22 -12.94
C LEU A 163 -3.56 15.54 -14.43
#